data_AF-R9L3S6-F1
#
_entry.id   AF-R9L3S6-F1
#
_cell.length_a   1.000
_cell.length_b   1.000
_cell.length_c   1.000
_cell.angle_alpha   90.00
_cell.angle_beta   90.00
_cell.angle_gamma   90.00
#
_symmetry.space_group_name_H-M   'P 1'
#
loop_
_entity.id
_entity.type
_entity.pdbx_description
1 polymer ?
#
loop_
_entity_poly.entity_id
_entity_poly.type
_entity_poly.pdbx_seq_one_letter_code
_entity_poly.pdbx_strand_id
1 'polypeptide(L)'
;MVNLFGNVLIFMPFGLLLGLMFRHKDITWIETLLYAFAASFSLECAQLLLAIGQFDVDDLILNTGGALLGYFVYRIRAAALKQQGAVRTEEG
;
A
#
# COMPACT_ATOMS: atom_id res chain seq x y z
N MET A 1 -0.83 -14.33 -17.79
CA MET A 1 0.37 -13.57 -18.22
C MET A 1 0.80 -12.80 -16.99
N VAL A 2 1.89 -13.19 -16.33
CA VAL A 2 2.30 -12.62 -15.04
C VAL A 2 2.63 -11.15 -15.23
N ASN A 3 1.77 -10.25 -14.76
CA ASN A 3 1.95 -8.80 -14.90
C ASN A 3 2.66 -8.25 -13.66
N LEU A 4 3.88 -8.74 -13.44
CA LEU A 4 4.70 -8.47 -12.25
C LEU A 4 4.74 -6.99 -11.88
N PHE A 5 5.03 -6.13 -12.87
CA PHE A 5 5.11 -4.70 -12.68
C PHE A 5 3.75 -4.03 -12.55
N GLY A 6 2.72 -4.50 -13.27
CA GLY A 6 1.39 -3.91 -13.25
C GLY A 6 0.73 -4.03 -11.88
N ASN A 7 0.80 -5.22 -11.29
CA ASN A 7 0.15 -5.53 -10.02
C ASN A 7 0.80 -4.77 -8.85
N VAL A 8 2.13 -4.74 -8.81
CA VAL A 8 2.88 -3.92 -7.82
C VAL A 8 2.60 -2.43 -7.99
N LEU A 9 2.61 -1.91 -9.23
CA LEU A 9 2.42 -0.48 -9.50
C LEU A 9 1.02 0.01 -9.17
N ILE A 10 -0.02 -0.82 -9.34
CA ILE A 10 -1.41 -0.43 -9.00
C ILE A 10 -1.59 -0.35 -7.48
N PHE A 11 -1.00 -1.28 -6.74
CA PHE A 11 -1.15 -1.33 -5.29
C PHE A 11 -0.21 -0.39 -4.53
N MET A 12 0.87 0.10 -5.14
CA MET A 12 1.76 1.07 -4.49
C MET A 12 1.07 2.41 -4.15
N PRO A 13 0.30 3.05 -5.05
CA PRO A 13 -0.57 4.18 -4.69
C PRO A 13 -1.60 3.84 -3.60
N PHE A 14 -2.13 2.62 -3.59
CA PHE A 14 -3.07 2.18 -2.55
C PHE A 14 -2.41 2.13 -1.17
N GLY A 15 -1.19 1.61 -1.08
CA GLY A 15 -0.39 1.63 0.16
C GLY A 15 -0.04 3.02 0.66
N LEU A 16 0.31 3.93 -0.27
CA LEU A 16 0.50 5.36 0.04
C LEU A 16 -0.79 5.98 0.61
N LEU A 17 -1.94 5.69 -0.01
CA LEU A 17 -3.24 6.19 0.41
C LEU A 17 -3.63 5.67 1.79
N LEU A 18 -3.37 4.40 2.11
CA LEU A 18 -3.60 3.86 3.45
C LEU A 18 -2.78 4.61 4.51
N GLY A 19 -1.49 4.84 4.25
CA GLY A 19 -0.63 5.62 5.14
C GLY A 19 -1.16 7.04 5.36
N LEU A 20 -1.63 7.70 4.29
CA LEU A 20 -2.19 9.05 4.34
C LEU A 20 -3.54 9.10 5.09
N MET A 21 -4.46 8.18 4.77
CA MET A 21 -5.81 8.11 5.33
C MET A 21 -5.77 7.86 6.85
N PHE A 22 -4.83 7.03 7.30
CA PHE A 22 -4.65 6.71 8.71
C PHE A 22 -3.48 7.45 9.35
N ARG A 23 -3.04 8.58 8.79
CA ARG A 23 -1.94 9.40 9.34
C ARG A 23 -2.14 9.76 10.82
N HIS A 24 -3.38 10.00 11.23
CA HIS A 24 -3.71 10.39 12.60
C HIS A 24 -3.83 9.20 13.57
N LYS A 25 -3.91 7.98 13.07
CA LYS A 25 -4.04 6.75 13.86
C LYS A 25 -2.75 5.92 13.91
N ASP A 26 -1.68 6.39 13.24
CA ASP A 26 -0.40 5.69 13.12
C ASP A 26 -0.55 4.21 12.73
N ILE A 27 -1.25 3.97 11.62
CA ILE A 27 -1.42 2.61 11.08
C ILE A 27 -0.08 1.89 10.95
N THR A 28 -0.06 0.64 11.38
CA THR A 28 1.12 -0.22 11.33
C THR A 28 1.30 -0.85 9.95
N TRP A 29 2.51 -1.38 9.70
CA TRP A 29 2.77 -2.16 8.50
C TRP A 29 1.94 -3.46 8.47
N ILE A 30 1.60 -4.03 9.63
CA ILE A 30 0.76 -5.24 9.73
C ILE A 30 -0.67 -4.93 9.30
N GLU A 31 -1.25 -3.82 9.77
CA GLU A 31 -2.59 -3.41 9.35
C GLU A 31 -2.62 -3.09 7.85
N THR A 32 -1.58 -2.43 7.33
CA THR A 32 -1.42 -2.20 5.88
C THR A 32 -1.38 -3.52 5.11
N LEU A 33 -0.60 -4.50 5.60
CA LEU A 33 -0.53 -5.84 5.02
C LEU A 33 -1.91 -6.50 4.99
N LEU A 34 -2.66 -6.46 6.10
CA LEU A 34 -3.99 -7.06 6.21
C LEU A 34 -4.99 -6.40 5.27
N TYR A 35 -5.03 -5.07 5.21
CA TYR A 35 -5.91 -4.36 4.28
C TYR A 35 -5.57 -4.63 2.82
N ALA A 36 -4.27 -4.65 2.48
CA ALA A 36 -3.83 -4.94 1.12
C ALA A 36 -4.13 -6.38 0.71
N PHE A 37 -3.86 -7.35 1.59
CA PHE A 37 -4.18 -8.75 1.37
C PHE A 37 -5.69 -8.94 1.21
N ALA A 38 -6.52 -8.38 2.10
CA ALA A 38 -7.96 -8.50 2.02
C ALA A 38 -8.53 -7.87 0.74
N ALA A 39 -8.01 -6.69 0.33
CA ALA A 39 -8.42 -6.03 -0.90
C ALA A 39 -8.03 -6.87 -2.13
N SER A 40 -6.77 -7.32 -2.21
CA SER A 40 -6.32 -8.12 -3.34
C SER A 40 -7.02 -9.49 -3.39
N PHE A 41 -7.21 -10.16 -2.26
CA PHE A 41 -7.95 -11.42 -2.20
C PHE A 41 -9.38 -11.24 -2.69
N SER A 42 -10.04 -10.14 -2.31
CA SER A 42 -11.39 -9.82 -2.78
C SER A 42 -11.44 -9.60 -4.29
N LEU A 43 -10.41 -8.97 -4.88
CA LEU A 43 -10.31 -8.79 -6.33
C LEU A 43 -10.12 -10.13 -7.06
N GLU A 44 -9.20 -10.97 -6.60
CA GLU A 44 -8.96 -12.30 -7.16
C GLU A 44 -10.24 -13.17 -7.08
N CYS A 45 -10.94 -13.13 -5.94
CA CYS A 45 -12.23 -13.79 -5.78
C CYS A 45 -13.29 -13.22 -6.73
N ALA A 46 -13.37 -11.90 -6.90
CA ALA A 46 -14.31 -11.27 -7.83
C ALA A 46 -14.01 -11.66 -9.28
N GLN A 47 -12.74 -11.72 -9.67
CA GLN A 47 -12.33 -12.14 -11.01
C GLN A 47 -12.78 -13.58 -11.31
N LEU A 48 -12.65 -14.46 -10.32
CA LEU A 48 -13.11 -15.85 -10.40
C LEU A 48 -14.63 -15.95 -10.46
N LEU A 49 -15.35 -15.26 -9.55
CA LEU A 49 -16.81 -15.33 -9.45
C LEU A 49 -17.53 -14.69 -10.65
N LEU A 50 -16.98 -13.62 -11.21
CA LEU A 50 -17.54 -12.93 -12.37
C LEU A 50 -17.10 -13.54 -13.70
N ALA A 51 -16.29 -14.60 -13.68
CA ALA A 51 -15.71 -15.25 -14.86
C ALA A 51 -14.99 -14.28 -15.81
N ILE A 52 -14.49 -13.15 -15.30
CA ILE A 52 -13.71 -12.16 -16.05
C ILE A 52 -12.20 -12.48 -16.02
N GLY A 53 -11.78 -13.42 -15.18
CA GLY A 53 -10.38 -13.81 -15.01
C GLY A 53 -10.22 -15.11 -14.22
N GLN A 54 -9.00 -15.36 -13.77
CA GLN A 54 -8.64 -16.50 -12.92
C GLN A 54 -8.09 -15.98 -11.59
N PHE A 55 -8.25 -16.76 -10.52
CA PHE A 55 -7.64 -16.46 -9.24
C PHE A 55 -6.14 -16.77 -9.32
N ASP A 56 -5.29 -15.76 -9.14
CA ASP A 56 -3.83 -15.88 -9.20
C ASP A 56 -3.19 -15.53 -7.85
N VAL A 57 -2.49 -16.50 -7.26
CA VAL A 57 -1.82 -16.33 -5.97
C VAL A 57 -0.59 -15.43 -6.10
N ASP A 58 0.06 -15.42 -7.26
CA ASP A 58 1.21 -14.57 -7.50
C ASP A 58 0.75 -13.10 -7.48
N ASP A 59 -0.38 -12.79 -8.10
CA ASP A 59 -0.97 -11.45 -8.11
C ASP A 59 -1.36 -10.99 -6.70
N LEU A 60 -1.91 -11.90 -5.88
CA LEU A 60 -2.17 -11.65 -4.46
C LEU A 60 -0.92 -11.25 -3.68
N ILE A 61 0.19 -11.95 -3.88
CA ILE A 61 1.48 -11.66 -3.23
C ILE A 61 2.03 -10.31 -3.73
N LEU A 62 1.99 -10.07 -5.04
CA LEU A 62 2.53 -8.88 -5.67
C LEU A 62 1.77 -7.61 -5.29
N ASN A 63 0.45 -7.66 -5.29
CA ASN A 63 -0.42 -6.56 -4.86
C ASN A 63 -0.17 -6.22 -3.39
N THR A 64 -0.11 -7.24 -2.53
CA THR A 64 0.17 -7.06 -1.11
C THR A 64 1.56 -6.45 -0.87
N GLY A 65 2.57 -6.94 -1.60
CA GLY A 65 3.93 -6.39 -1.57
C GLY A 65 4.00 -4.95 -2.09
N GLY A 66 3.30 -4.64 -3.18
CA GLY A 66 3.21 -3.29 -3.74
C GLY A 66 2.63 -2.28 -2.76
N ALA A 67 1.56 -2.65 -2.05
CA ALA A 67 0.98 -1.80 -1.01
C ALA A 67 1.95 -1.56 0.16
N LEU A 68 2.69 -2.58 0.60
CA LEU A 68 3.73 -2.39 1.63
C LEU A 68 4.82 -1.42 1.16
N LEU A 69 5.28 -1.53 -0.08
CA LEU A 69 6.25 -0.59 -0.66
C LEU A 69 5.69 0.84 -0.64
N GLY A 70 4.44 1.03 -1.07
CA GLY A 70 3.76 2.33 -1.02
C GLY A 70 3.68 2.92 0.40
N TYR A 71 3.31 2.10 1.37
CA TYR A 71 3.26 2.51 2.78
C TYR A 71 4.65 2.93 3.32
N PHE A 72 5.71 2.20 2.98
CA PHE A 72 7.06 2.60 3.40
C PHE A 72 7.52 3.91 2.75
N VAL A 73 7.17 4.13 1.48
CA VAL A 73 7.41 5.43 0.83
C VAL A 73 6.70 6.56 1.58
N TYR A 74 5.45 6.37 1.98
CA TYR A 74 4.71 7.32 2.80
C TYR A 74 5.44 7.60 4.13
N ARG A 75 5.84 6.55 4.87
CA ARG A 75 6.53 6.67 6.16
C ARG A 75 7.83 7.47 6.05
N ILE A 76 8.62 7.20 5.02
CA ILE A 76 9.88 7.92 4.76
C ILE A 76 9.60 9.40 4.49
N ARG A 77 8.60 9.71 3.66
CA ARG A 77 8.23 11.11 3.34
C ARG A 77 7.67 11.84 4.57
N ALA A 78 6.81 11.20 5.34
CA ALA A 78 6.24 11.77 6.56
C ALA A 78 7.33 12.08 7.59
N ALA A 79 8.32 11.20 7.75
CA ALA A 79 9.47 11.42 8.65
C ALA A 79 10.34 12.61 8.19
N ALA A 80 10.64 12.71 6.89
CA ALA A 80 11.42 13.81 6.34
C ALA A 80 10.72 15.18 6.52
N LEU A 81 9.40 15.25 6.34
CA LEU A 81 8.62 16.47 6.55
C LEU A 81 8.60 16.90 8.03
N LYS A 82 8.55 15.95 8.96
CA LYS A 82 8.58 16.24 10.40
C LYS A 82 9.92 16.85 10.84
N GLN A 83 11.03 16.42 10.24
CA GLN A 83 12.37 16.97 10.52
C GLN A 83 12.51 18.43 10.06
N GLN A 84 11.95 18.79 8.89
CA GLN A 84 11.99 20.17 8.38
C GLN A 84 11.20 21.15 9.25
N GLY A 85 10.08 20.70 9.83
CA GLY A 85 9.30 21.51 10.76
C GLY A 85 10.03 21.82 12.06
N ALA A 86 10.78 20.85 12.60
CA ALA A 86 11.52 21.00 13.86
C ALA A 86 12.68 22.00 13.73
N VAL A 87 13.47 21.92 12.65
CA VAL A 87 14.60 22.85 12.41
C VAL A 87 14.14 24.30 12.29
N ARG A 88 12.98 24.54 11.66
CA ARG A 88 12.44 25.91 11.47
C ARG A 88 11.94 26.56 12.77
N THR A 89 11.59 25.79 13.79
CA THR A 89 11.17 26.30 15.11
C THR A 89 12.32 26.65 16.05
N GLU A 90 13.55 26.18 15.79
CA GLU A 90 14.72 26.51 16.62
C GLU A 90 15.45 27.77 16.15
N GLU A 91 15.16 28.26 14.94
CA GLU A 91 15.77 29.46 14.35
C GLU A 91 14.94 30.76 14.50
N GLY A 92 13.79 30.71 15.18
CA GLY A 92 12.87 31.86 15.37
C GLY A 92 12.64 32.21 16.83
#